data_AF-A0A7S3KAA1-F1
#
_entry.id   AF-A0A7S3KAA1-F1
#
_cell.length_a   1.000
_cell.length_b   1.000
_cell.length_c   1.000
_cell.angle_alpha   90.00
_cell.angle_beta   90.00
_cell.angle_gamma   90.00
#
_symmetry.space_group_name_H-M   'P 1'
#
loop_
_entity.id
_entity.type
_entity.pdbx_description
1 polymer ?
#
loop_
_entity_poly.entity_id
_entity_poly.type
_entity_poly.pdbx_seq_one_letter_code
_entity_poly.pdbx_strand_id
1 'polypeptide(L)'
;VADLTYEQVQSIKLPNGEGIPTFEELLKLCKDKIRLNVELKDPNLALCPVVDEMLKKYEFNPKEVIISSFNHDSCRRMREINPEYEFGFLYEHYDKMDPDYYLTNGGTC
;
A
#
# COMPACT_ATOMS: atom_id res chain seq x y z
N VAL A 1 4.51 -7.57 -13.47
CA VAL A 1 3.02 -7.48 -13.44
C VAL A 1 2.53 -6.33 -14.31
N ALA A 2 3.15 -5.14 -14.22
CA ALA A 2 2.73 -3.96 -14.99
C ALA A 2 2.70 -4.17 -16.53
N ASP A 3 3.48 -5.11 -17.07
CA ASP A 3 3.48 -5.44 -18.50
C ASP A 3 2.39 -6.42 -18.94
N LEU A 4 1.53 -6.87 -18.02
CA LEU A 4 0.46 -7.84 -18.29
C LEU A 4 -0.91 -7.15 -18.30
N THR A 5 -1.82 -7.63 -19.14
CA THR A 5 -3.24 -7.23 -19.06
C THR A 5 -3.90 -7.84 -17.83
N TYR A 6 -5.06 -7.29 -17.46
CA TYR A 6 -5.86 -7.82 -16.36
C TYR A 6 -6.22 -9.31 -16.57
N GLU A 7 -6.66 -9.68 -17.78
CA GLU A 7 -7.04 -11.05 -18.14
C GLU A 7 -5.85 -12.01 -18.03
N GLN A 8 -4.67 -11.57 -18.43
CA GLN A 8 -3.44 -12.34 -18.29
C GLN A 8 -3.11 -12.57 -16.81
N VAL A 9 -3.16 -11.54 -15.97
CA VAL A 9 -2.94 -11.68 -14.53
C VAL A 9 -3.96 -12.64 -13.90
N GLN A 10 -5.24 -12.53 -14.25
CA GLN A 10 -6.31 -13.40 -13.74
C GLN A 10 -6.14 -14.87 -14.16
N SER A 11 -5.45 -15.14 -15.27
CA SER A 11 -5.13 -16.51 -15.69
C SER A 11 -3.98 -17.16 -14.90
N ILE A 12 -3.18 -16.37 -14.17
CA ILE A 12 -2.05 -16.89 -13.39
C ILE A 12 -2.57 -17.67 -12.19
N LYS A 13 -2.01 -18.87 -11.98
CA LYS A 13 -2.25 -19.69 -10.79
C LYS A 13 -1.04 -19.65 -9.87
N LEU A 14 -1.30 -19.44 -8.59
CA LEU A 14 -0.32 -19.57 -7.52
C LEU A 14 0.01 -21.07 -7.28
N PRO A 15 1.11 -21.39 -6.58
CA PRO A 15 1.50 -22.79 -6.33
C PRO A 15 0.43 -23.65 -5.65
N ASN A 16 -0.50 -23.06 -4.90
CA ASN A 16 -1.64 -23.73 -4.26
C ASN A 16 -2.86 -23.90 -5.19
N GLY A 17 -2.78 -23.47 -6.46
CA GLY A 17 -3.87 -23.55 -7.44
C GLY A 17 -4.85 -22.37 -7.41
N GLU A 18 -4.71 -21.42 -6.48
CA GLU A 18 -5.56 -20.23 -6.40
C GLU A 18 -5.16 -19.17 -7.45
N GLY A 19 -6.08 -18.28 -7.78
CA GLY A 19 -5.78 -17.11 -8.62
C GLY A 19 -5.15 -15.98 -7.80
N ILE A 20 -4.56 -15.00 -8.49
CA ILE A 20 -4.10 -13.76 -7.84
C ILE A 20 -5.34 -12.95 -7.45
N PRO A 21 -5.55 -12.64 -6.15
CA PRO A 21 -6.69 -11.86 -5.73
C PRO A 21 -6.55 -10.41 -6.20
N THR A 22 -7.67 -9.80 -6.54
CA THR A 22 -7.74 -8.35 -6.70
C THR A 22 -7.71 -7.66 -5.35
N PHE A 23 -7.32 -6.37 -5.34
CA PHE A 23 -7.40 -5.57 -4.12
C PHE A 23 -8.84 -5.46 -3.61
N GLU A 24 -9.83 -5.36 -4.50
CA GLU A 24 -11.25 -5.33 -4.15
C GLU A 24 -11.71 -6.61 -3.42
N GLU A 25 -11.34 -7.79 -3.92
CA GLU A 25 -11.67 -9.06 -3.26
C GLU A 25 -11.06 -9.16 -1.87
N LEU A 26 -9.80 -8.71 -1.73
CA LEU A 26 -9.12 -8.67 -0.44
C LEU A 26 -9.81 -7.70 0.53
N LEU A 27 -10.15 -6.48 0.09
CA LEU A 27 -10.83 -5.50 0.94
C LEU A 27 -12.17 -6.02 1.46
N LYS A 28 -12.98 -6.65 0.59
CA LYS A 28 -14.24 -7.30 1.00
C LYS A 28 -14.02 -8.43 2.01
N LEU A 29 -12.96 -9.22 1.84
CA LEU A 29 -12.65 -10.34 2.73
C LEU A 29 -12.20 -9.88 4.12
N CYS A 30 -11.36 -8.85 4.17
CA CYS A 30 -10.65 -8.41 5.38
C CYS A 30 -11.42 -7.38 6.23
N LYS A 31 -12.41 -6.69 5.65
CA LYS A 31 -13.21 -5.66 6.31
C LYS A 31 -13.69 -6.11 7.69
N ASP A 32 -13.37 -5.30 8.71
CA ASP A 32 -13.72 -5.46 10.12
C ASP A 32 -13.20 -6.74 10.81
N LYS A 33 -12.21 -7.42 10.21
CA LYS A 33 -11.60 -8.64 10.78
C LYS A 33 -10.15 -8.47 11.20
N ILE A 34 -9.40 -7.63 10.48
CA ILE A 34 -7.95 -7.47 10.66
C ILE A 34 -7.54 -6.01 10.45
N ARG A 35 -6.38 -5.64 11.02
CA ARG A 35 -5.60 -4.47 10.58
C ARG A 35 -4.97 -4.75 9.23
N LEU A 36 -4.93 -3.75 8.36
CA LEU A 36 -4.45 -3.89 6.99
C LEU A 36 -3.13 -3.13 6.82
N ASN A 37 -2.08 -3.82 6.38
CA ASN A 37 -0.88 -3.16 5.87
C ASN A 37 -0.89 -3.23 4.35
N VAL A 38 -0.94 -2.07 3.68
CA VAL A 38 -0.89 -1.95 2.23
C VAL A 38 0.50 -1.48 1.83
N GLU A 39 1.31 -2.41 1.31
CA GLU A 39 2.59 -2.07 0.75
C GLU A 39 2.44 -1.55 -0.70
N LEU A 40 2.73 -0.26 -0.91
CA LEU A 40 2.72 0.35 -2.23
C LEU A 40 3.99 0.00 -3.00
N LYS A 41 3.83 -0.83 -4.03
CA LYS A 41 4.84 -1.07 -5.07
C LYS A 41 4.60 -0.16 -6.27
N ASP A 42 4.73 1.14 -6.03
CA ASP A 42 4.44 2.18 -7.03
C ASP A 42 5.68 3.03 -7.34
N PRO A 43 6.26 2.91 -8.55
CA PRO A 43 7.39 3.74 -8.94
C PRO A 43 7.01 5.20 -9.24
N ASN A 44 5.74 5.48 -9.57
CA ASN A 44 5.33 6.75 -10.19
C ASN A 44 4.21 7.50 -9.43
N LEU A 45 3.88 7.09 -8.20
CA LEU A 45 2.85 7.69 -7.32
C LEU A 45 1.40 7.60 -7.83
N ALA A 46 1.16 6.95 -8.97
CA ALA A 46 -0.14 6.84 -9.60
C ALA A 46 -1.14 5.96 -8.83
N LEU A 47 -0.65 5.00 -8.04
CA LEU A 47 -1.48 4.14 -7.19
C LEU A 47 -1.99 4.86 -5.95
N CYS A 48 -1.34 5.94 -5.51
CA CYS A 48 -1.70 6.63 -4.27
C CYS A 48 -3.18 7.08 -4.23
N PRO A 49 -3.70 7.86 -5.19
CA PRO A 49 -5.12 8.24 -5.19
C PRO A 49 -6.05 7.03 -5.34
N VAL A 50 -5.68 6.05 -6.16
CA VAL A 50 -6.51 4.85 -6.41
C VAL A 50 -6.69 4.01 -5.14
N VAL A 51 -5.61 3.82 -4.37
CA VAL A 51 -5.66 3.06 -3.12
C VAL A 51 -6.50 3.78 -2.07
N ASP A 52 -6.33 5.09 -1.91
CA ASP A 52 -7.16 5.88 -0.98
C ASP A 52 -8.66 5.83 -1.35
N GLU A 53 -8.98 6.00 -2.64
CA GLU A 53 -10.36 5.88 -3.14
C GLU A 53 -10.96 4.50 -2.87
N MET A 54 -10.19 3.43 -3.06
CA MET A 54 -10.65 2.06 -2.78
C MET A 54 -10.86 1.84 -1.28
N LEU A 55 -9.94 2.28 -0.42
CA LEU A 55 -10.08 2.16 1.03
C LEU A 55 -11.31 2.92 1.54
N LYS A 56 -11.58 4.12 1.00
CA LYS A 56 -12.79 4.90 1.29
C LYS A 56 -14.05 4.22 0.78
N LYS A 57 -14.04 3.72 -0.46
CA LYS A 57 -15.17 2.99 -1.07
C LYS A 57 -15.59 1.77 -0.25
N TYR A 58 -14.62 1.09 0.36
CA TYR A 58 -14.85 -0.07 1.23
C TYR A 58 -14.91 0.28 2.73
N GLU A 59 -15.02 1.56 3.06
CA GLU A 59 -15.25 2.09 4.40
C GLU A 59 -14.21 1.61 5.44
N PHE A 60 -12.96 1.44 5.03
CA PHE A 60 -11.88 1.11 5.97
C PHE A 60 -11.62 2.29 6.90
N ASN A 61 -11.53 2.02 8.21
CA ASN A 61 -11.08 3.03 9.18
C ASN A 61 -9.59 3.31 8.91
N PRO A 62 -9.19 4.56 8.58
CA PRO A 62 -7.80 4.89 8.29
C PRO A 62 -6.81 4.50 9.40
N LYS A 63 -7.25 4.52 10.66
CA LYS A 63 -6.43 4.15 11.83
C LYS A 63 -6.10 2.65 11.89
N GLU A 64 -6.86 1.82 11.19
CA GLU A 64 -6.60 0.37 11.08
C GLU A 64 -5.80 0.02 9.82
N VAL A 65 -5.34 1.03 9.07
CA VAL A 65 -4.58 0.87 7.83
C VAL A 65 -3.18 1.47 7.98
N ILE A 66 -2.17 0.66 7.70
CA ILE A 66 -0.79 1.09 7.51
C ILE A 66 -0.51 1.17 6.01
N ILE A 67 0.01 2.30 5.56
CA ILE A 67 0.54 2.47 4.21
C ILE A 67 2.05 2.36 4.30
N SER A 68 2.63 1.34 3.67
CA SER A 68 4.08 1.15 3.65
C SER A 68 4.67 1.21 2.25
N SER A 69 5.92 1.64 2.11
CA SER A 69 6.62 1.59 0.82
C SER A 69 8.13 1.73 0.99
N PHE A 70 8.88 1.13 0.07
CA PHE A 70 10.30 1.45 -0.16
C PHE A 70 10.46 2.77 -0.94
N ASN A 71 9.47 3.13 -1.76
CA ASN A 71 9.43 4.45 -2.37
C ASN A 71 8.84 5.44 -1.36
N HIS A 72 9.71 6.13 -0.62
CA HIS A 72 9.28 7.06 0.44
C HIS A 72 8.42 8.21 -0.09
N ASP A 73 8.54 8.57 -1.37
CA ASP A 73 7.62 9.52 -2.03
C ASP A 73 6.18 9.01 -2.07
N SER A 74 5.94 7.71 -2.19
CA SER A 74 4.59 7.13 -2.13
C SER A 74 3.96 7.34 -0.75
N CYS A 75 4.74 7.12 0.33
CA CYS A 75 4.27 7.39 1.69
C CYS A 75 4.02 8.89 1.91
N ARG A 76 4.90 9.77 1.42
CA ARG A 76 4.70 11.23 1.47
C ARG A 76 3.42 11.65 0.75
N ARG A 77 3.26 11.20 -0.49
CA ARG A 77 2.08 11.50 -1.31
C ARG A 77 0.80 11.00 -0.65
N MET A 78 0.82 9.81 -0.07
CA MET A 78 -0.34 9.27 0.62
C MET A 78 -0.67 10.05 1.89
N ARG A 79 0.33 10.50 2.64
CA ARG A 79 0.14 11.38 3.81
C ARG A 79 -0.50 12.71 3.44
N GLU A 80 -0.16 13.28 2.29
CA GLU A 80 -0.85 14.48 1.77
C GLU A 80 -2.31 14.21 1.40
N ILE A 81 -2.62 13.02 0.87
CA ILE A 81 -3.99 12.61 0.51
C ILE A 81 -4.84 12.39 1.76
N ASN A 82 -4.31 11.65 2.72
CA ASN A 82 -4.98 11.32 3.95
C ASN A 82 -3.97 11.10 5.10
N PRO A 83 -3.81 12.09 6.00
CA PRO A 83 -2.87 12.00 7.10
C PRO A 83 -3.35 11.10 8.25
N GLU A 84 -4.57 10.57 8.22
CA GLU A 84 -5.09 9.69 9.27
C GLU A 84 -4.58 8.24 9.18
N TYR A 85 -3.99 7.83 8.05
CA TYR A 85 -3.34 6.53 7.93
C TYR A 85 -2.08 6.46 8.80
N GLU A 86 -1.72 5.25 9.22
CA GLU A 86 -0.37 4.98 9.74
C GLU A 86 0.61 4.80 8.56
N PHE A 87 1.87 5.20 8.72
CA PHE A 87 2.87 5.17 7.64
C PHE A 87 4.12 4.38 8.02
N GLY A 88 4.48 3.39 7.20
CA GLY A 88 5.71 2.61 7.33
C GLY A 88 6.72 2.92 6.23
N PHE A 89 7.85 3.51 6.57
CA PHE A 89 8.95 3.74 5.62
C PHE A 89 9.87 2.52 5.61
N LEU A 90 9.77 1.70 4.56
CA LEU A 90 10.59 0.50 4.42
C LEU A 90 11.97 0.87 3.88
N TYR A 91 13.00 0.13 4.26
CA TYR A 91 14.37 0.37 3.82
C TYR A 91 15.07 -0.96 3.52
N GLU A 92 15.91 -0.98 2.49
CA GLU A 92 16.88 -2.04 2.24
C GLU A 92 18.32 -1.53 2.36
N HIS A 93 19.30 -2.45 2.41
CA HIS A 93 20.71 -2.17 2.75
C HIS A 93 21.42 -1.08 1.91
N TYR A 94 20.81 -0.57 0.84
CA TYR A 94 21.38 0.44 -0.06
C TYR A 94 20.52 1.69 -0.26
N ASP A 95 19.39 1.83 0.44
CA ASP A 95 18.57 3.02 0.30
C ASP A 95 19.31 4.24 0.87
N LYS A 96 19.30 5.35 0.11
CA LYS A 96 19.84 6.64 0.55
C LYS A 96 18.98 7.17 1.70
N MET A 97 19.26 6.69 2.90
CA MET A 97 18.57 7.08 4.13
C MET A 97 19.01 8.49 4.51
N ASP A 98 18.07 9.43 4.54
CA ASP A 98 18.22 10.69 5.28
C ASP A 98 17.56 10.51 6.66
N PRO A 99 18.34 10.27 7.72
CA PRO A 99 17.80 9.98 9.05
C PRO A 99 17.04 11.17 9.66
N ASP A 100 17.46 12.40 9.34
CA ASP A 100 16.94 13.60 9.98
C ASP A 100 15.48 13.87 9.58
N TYR A 101 15.12 13.54 8.34
CA TYR A 101 13.76 13.67 7.85
C TYR A 101 12.75 12.82 8.64
N TYR A 102 13.14 11.60 9.03
CA TYR A 102 12.27 10.66 9.75
C TYR A 102 12.05 11.04 11.20
N LEU A 103 13.10 11.57 11.84
CA LEU A 103 13.06 12.01 13.22
C LEU A 103 12.17 13.25 13.41
N THR A 104 12.06 14.11 12.39
CA THR A 104 11.24 15.35 12.49
C THR A 104 9.81 15.19 11.99
N ASN A 105 9.49 14.16 11.20
CA ASN A 105 8.18 14.01 10.55
C ASN A 105 7.42 12.72 10.94
N GLY A 106 7.67 12.23 12.15
CA GLY A 106 6.85 11.19 12.79
C GLY A 106 7.01 9.80 12.20
N GLY A 107 8.19 9.43 11.70
CA GLY A 107 8.49 8.03 11.41
C GLY A 107 8.55 7.25 12.72
N THR A 108 7.45 6.62 13.14
CA THR A 108 7.51 5.64 14.22
C THR A 108 8.27 4.43 13.72
N CYS A 109 9.45 4.21 14.31
CA CYS A 109 10.21 2.98 14.23
C CYS A 109 9.54 1.85 15.04
#